data_AF-A0A8S3XVU4-F1
#
_entry.id   AF-A0A8S3XVU4-F1
#
_cell.length_a   1.000
_cell.length_b   1.000
_cell.length_c   1.000
_cell.angle_alpha   90.00
_cell.angle_beta   90.00
_cell.angle_gamma   90.00
#
_symmetry.space_group_name_H-M   'P 1'
#
loop_
_entity.id
_entity.type
_entity.pdbx_description
1 polymer ?
#
loop_
_entity_poly.entity_id
_entity_poly.type
_entity_poly.pdbx_seq_one_letter_code
_entity_poly.pdbx_strand_id
1 'polypeptide(L)'
;MVSGTGSAPNQTDTVAFWRGLWSEPVNHSEDPWTEVVAGQCASITPMDPVIITPDDVAEVVRRAPYWKSPGLDGLHHYWLKGFMVCHAVLARQFQEALNQKSLPSLFTTGIIHLVPKDQQRHLDMVLEVKQNERIMLQAEYDRQITALRIIRALADNTEEIDSNAPLYEELRTMIDKMEMMRRLLLKFLMVRSASHDWLAAPHQRYAALKLAREANTVEGFVRDHNSDLDD
;
A
#
# COMPACT_ATOMS: atom_id res chain seq x y z
N MET A 1 27.09 34.45 -19.08
CA MET A 1 26.25 33.46 -18.39
C MET A 1 27.18 32.54 -17.63
N VAL A 2 27.23 32.66 -16.30
CA VAL A 2 28.08 31.81 -15.45
C VAL A 2 27.37 30.46 -15.34
N SER A 3 27.83 29.49 -16.11
CA SER A 3 27.44 28.09 -15.96
C SER A 3 28.03 27.60 -14.64
N GLY A 4 27.21 27.56 -13.59
CA GLY A 4 27.63 27.10 -12.27
C GLY A 4 28.09 25.65 -12.32
N THR A 5 29.38 25.43 -12.06
CA THR A 5 29.99 24.11 -11.82
C THR A 5 29.65 23.62 -10.40
N GLY A 6 28.35 23.57 -10.07
CA GLY A 6 27.88 23.02 -8.80
C GLY A 6 27.64 21.53 -8.97
N SER A 7 28.41 20.70 -8.26
CA SER A 7 28.04 19.30 -8.03
C SER A 7 26.60 19.27 -7.49
N ALA A 8 25.78 18.32 -7.97
CA ALA A 8 24.43 18.16 -7.44
C ALA A 8 24.47 18.03 -5.91
N PRO A 9 23.58 18.72 -5.17
CA PRO A 9 23.58 18.66 -3.71
C PRO A 9 23.35 17.23 -3.24
N ASN A 10 24.00 16.87 -2.14
CA ASN A 10 23.82 15.57 -1.49
C ASN A 10 22.35 15.41 -1.04
N GLN A 11 21.85 14.18 -1.09
CA GLN A 11 20.49 13.84 -0.69
C GLN A 11 20.24 14.21 0.78
N THR A 12 21.20 13.92 1.66
CA THR A 12 21.08 14.22 3.09
C THR A 12 20.90 15.72 3.32
N ASP A 13 21.68 16.55 2.63
CA ASP A 13 21.62 18.00 2.76
C ASP A 13 20.32 18.56 2.19
N THR A 14 19.84 18.00 1.09
CA THR A 14 18.57 18.37 0.47
C THR A 14 17.39 18.03 1.38
N VAL A 15 17.40 16.83 1.98
CA VAL A 15 16.39 16.41 2.95
C VAL A 15 16.43 17.30 4.18
N ALA A 16 17.61 17.59 4.73
CA ALA A 16 17.76 18.45 5.90
C ALA A 16 17.22 19.87 5.64
N PHE A 17 17.54 20.44 4.48
CA PHE A 17 17.03 21.75 4.07
C PHE A 17 15.49 21.77 4.02
N TRP A 18 14.87 20.86 3.28
CA TRP A 18 13.41 20.83 3.12
C TRP A 18 12.68 20.47 4.41
N ARG A 19 13.27 19.60 5.24
CA ARG A 19 12.74 19.24 6.55
C ARG A 19 12.63 20.47 7.45
N GLY A 20 13.66 21.33 7.49
CA GLY A 20 13.62 22.56 8.28
C GLY A 20 12.51 23.53 7.86
N LEU A 21 12.05 23.46 6.60
CA LEU A 21 10.97 24.30 6.09
C LEU A 21 9.58 23.70 6.29
N TRP A 22 9.43 22.38 6.13
CA TRP A 22 8.12 21.71 6.11
C TRP A 22 7.75 21.01 7.42
N SER A 23 8.71 20.69 8.28
CA SER A 23 8.46 19.92 9.51
C SER A 23 8.21 20.77 10.74
N GLU A 24 8.59 22.06 10.70
CA GLU A 24 8.32 22.99 11.79
C GLU A 24 6.91 23.58 11.64
N PRO A 25 6.00 23.37 12.62
CA PRO A 25 4.68 23.98 12.59
C PRO A 25 4.81 25.49 12.75
N VAL A 26 4.40 26.24 11.73
CA VAL A 26 4.37 27.70 11.78
C VAL A 26 2.94 28.16 12.07
N ASN A 27 2.77 28.95 13.13
CA ASN A 27 1.51 29.64 13.37
C ASN A 27 1.44 30.86 12.46
N HIS A 28 0.54 30.82 11.48
CA HIS A 28 0.25 31.97 10.64
C HIS A 28 -0.64 32.95 11.41
N SER A 29 -0.31 34.25 11.42
CA SER A 29 -1.21 35.26 11.94
C SER A 29 -2.41 35.41 10.99
N GLU A 30 -3.61 35.46 11.55
CA GLU A 30 -4.78 35.93 10.80
C GLU A 30 -4.66 37.45 10.66
N ASP A 31 -3.92 37.86 9.64
CA ASP A 31 -3.74 39.26 9.28
C ASP A 31 -5.08 39.87 8.79
N PRO A 32 -5.30 41.20 8.92
CA PRO A 32 -6.58 41.86 8.61
C PRO A 32 -7.07 41.74 7.16
N TRP A 33 -6.27 41.17 6.25
CA TRP A 33 -6.65 41.03 4.84
C TRP A 33 -7.83 40.08 4.66
N THR A 34 -8.09 39.14 5.58
CA THR A 34 -9.27 38.27 5.54
C THR A 34 -10.57 39.07 5.63
N GLU A 35 -10.61 40.11 6.46
CA GLU A 35 -11.76 41.03 6.55
C GLU A 35 -11.94 41.86 5.27
N VAL A 36 -10.82 42.31 4.67
CA VAL A 36 -10.83 43.04 3.40
C VAL A 36 -11.40 42.17 2.27
N VAL A 37 -10.93 40.92 2.16
CA VAL A 37 -11.42 39.97 1.17
C VAL A 37 -12.88 39.59 1.43
N ALA A 38 -13.28 39.39 2.69
CA ALA A 38 -14.67 39.14 3.05
C ALA A 38 -15.60 40.30 2.62
N GLY A 39 -15.17 41.55 2.81
CA GLY A 39 -15.88 42.73 2.34
C GLY A 39 -15.99 42.81 0.82
N GLN A 40 -14.91 42.48 0.10
CA GLN A 40 -14.91 42.42 -1.37
C GLN A 40 -15.82 41.31 -1.92
N CYS A 41 -15.96 40.20 -1.18
CA CYS A 41 -16.80 39.08 -1.56
C CYS A 41 -18.28 39.24 -1.14
N ALA A 42 -18.65 40.27 -0.38
CA ALA A 42 -20.00 40.44 0.16
C ALA A 42 -21.09 40.59 -0.92
N SER A 43 -20.74 41.06 -2.12
CA SER A 43 -21.64 41.21 -3.26
C SER A 43 -21.74 39.95 -4.13
N ILE A 44 -20.90 38.94 -3.88
CA ILE A 44 -20.86 37.72 -4.67
C ILE A 44 -22.00 36.80 -4.20
N THR A 45 -22.79 36.33 -5.16
CA THR A 45 -23.86 35.36 -4.87
C THR A 45 -23.25 34.08 -4.30
N PRO A 46 -23.73 33.58 -3.14
CA PRO A 46 -23.27 32.32 -2.58
C PRO A 46 -23.45 31.17 -3.58
N MET A 47 -22.49 30.24 -3.59
CA MET A 47 -22.60 29.01 -4.37
C MET A 47 -23.76 28.15 -3.86
N ASP A 48 -24.44 27.47 -4.78
CA ASP A 48 -25.49 26.52 -4.43
C ASP A 48 -24.97 25.41 -3.51
N PRO A 49 -25.83 24.83 -2.65
CA PRO A 49 -25.44 23.73 -1.78
C PRO A 49 -24.88 22.56 -2.58
N VAL A 50 -23.63 22.19 -2.28
CA VAL A 50 -22.98 21.03 -2.91
C VAL A 50 -23.42 19.76 -2.20
N ILE A 51 -23.98 18.84 -2.98
CA ILE A 51 -24.36 17.50 -2.52
C ILE A 51 -23.45 16.50 -3.23
N ILE A 52 -22.64 15.77 -2.47
CA ILE A 52 -21.75 14.73 -2.98
C ILE A 52 -22.49 13.40 -2.96
N THR A 53 -22.68 12.82 -4.14
CA THR A 53 -23.37 11.54 -4.33
C THR A 53 -22.37 10.39 -4.56
N PRO A 54 -22.79 9.13 -4.39
CA PRO A 54 -21.96 7.98 -4.74
C PRO A 54 -21.56 7.96 -6.22
N ASP A 55 -22.43 8.48 -7.11
CA ASP A 55 -22.16 8.56 -8.55
C ASP A 55 -21.05 9.57 -8.86
N ASP A 56 -20.99 10.68 -8.11
CA ASP A 56 -19.87 11.64 -8.22
C ASP A 56 -18.55 10.97 -7.86
N VAL A 57 -18.53 10.19 -6.77
CA VAL A 57 -17.36 9.43 -6.35
C VAL A 57 -16.98 8.40 -7.42
N ALA A 58 -17.96 7.66 -7.94
CA ALA A 58 -17.72 6.65 -8.98
C ALA A 58 -17.10 7.27 -10.24
N GLU A 59 -17.60 8.42 -10.70
CA GLU A 59 -17.10 9.10 -11.89
C GLU A 59 -15.68 9.63 -11.69
N VAL A 60 -15.39 10.21 -10.53
CA VAL A 60 -14.03 10.68 -10.18
C VAL A 60 -13.06 9.50 -10.08
N VAL A 61 -13.43 8.46 -9.35
CA VAL A 61 -12.61 7.25 -9.16
C VAL A 61 -12.34 6.60 -10.51
N ARG A 62 -13.33 6.53 -11.42
CA ARG A 62 -13.18 5.96 -12.77
C ARG A 62 -12.11 6.67 -13.59
N ARG A 63 -12.03 8.00 -13.50
CA ARG A 63 -11.03 8.84 -14.21
C ARG A 63 -9.64 8.77 -13.58
N ALA A 64 -9.53 8.36 -12.32
CA ALA A 64 -8.26 8.33 -11.60
C ALA A 64 -7.27 7.28 -12.18
N PRO A 65 -5.97 7.57 -12.32
CA PRO A 65 -4.99 6.58 -12.78
C PRO A 65 -4.81 5.45 -11.76
N TYR A 66 -4.84 4.18 -12.21
CA TYR A 66 -4.83 2.99 -11.34
C TYR A 66 -3.70 2.96 -10.30
N TRP A 67 -2.48 3.31 -10.71
CA TRP A 67 -1.26 3.12 -9.92
C TRP A 67 -0.60 4.43 -9.49
N LYS A 68 -1.39 5.46 -9.23
CA LYS A 68 -0.88 6.64 -8.50
C LYS A 68 -0.44 6.23 -7.09
N SER A 69 0.58 6.89 -6.58
CA SER A 69 1.04 6.72 -5.20
C SER A 69 -0.13 6.91 -4.24
N PRO A 70 -0.32 5.99 -3.27
CA PRO A 70 -1.43 6.08 -2.33
C PRO A 70 -1.15 7.18 -1.31
N GLY A 71 -2.21 7.62 -0.64
CA GLY A 71 -2.09 8.54 0.49
C GLY A 71 -1.59 7.83 1.75
N LEU A 72 -1.81 8.48 2.89
CA LEU A 72 -1.53 7.92 4.22
C LEU A 72 -2.35 6.65 4.53
N ASP A 73 -3.44 6.43 3.79
CA ASP A 73 -4.30 5.25 3.87
C ASP A 73 -3.73 4.01 3.14
N GLY A 74 -2.66 4.18 2.35
CA GLY A 74 -2.07 3.10 1.55
C GLY A 74 -2.97 2.60 0.42
N LEU A 75 -4.11 3.25 0.15
CA LEU A 75 -5.10 2.77 -0.79
C LEU A 75 -4.88 3.33 -2.19
N HIS A 76 -4.54 2.46 -3.14
CA HIS A 76 -4.45 2.85 -4.54
C HIS A 76 -5.82 3.01 -5.20
N HIS A 77 -5.90 3.90 -6.20
CA HIS A 77 -7.11 4.06 -7.01
C HIS A 77 -7.59 2.75 -7.67
N TYR A 78 -6.67 1.81 -7.93
CA TYR A 78 -7.04 0.47 -8.39
C TYR A 78 -8.06 -0.22 -7.48
N TRP A 79 -7.87 -0.15 -6.17
CA TRP A 79 -8.78 -0.75 -5.21
C TRP A 79 -10.09 0.03 -5.10
N LEU A 80 -10.01 1.37 -5.11
CA LEU A 80 -11.19 2.22 -5.14
C LEU A 80 -12.07 1.96 -6.36
N LYS A 81 -11.47 1.66 -7.52
CA LYS A 81 -12.19 1.23 -8.73
C LYS A 81 -12.76 -0.18 -8.64
N GLY A 82 -12.19 -1.07 -7.84
CA GLY A 82 -12.70 -2.42 -7.66
C GLY A 82 -13.82 -2.50 -6.61
N PHE A 83 -13.76 -1.64 -5.59
CA PHE A 83 -14.65 -1.69 -4.43
C PHE A 83 -15.74 -0.64 -4.50
N MET A 84 -16.73 -0.87 -5.37
CA MET A 84 -17.91 0.01 -5.52
C MET A 84 -18.67 0.24 -4.21
N VAL A 85 -18.66 -0.77 -3.31
CA VAL A 85 -19.29 -0.67 -1.98
C VAL A 85 -18.71 0.48 -1.15
N CYS A 86 -17.44 0.83 -1.36
CA CYS A 86 -16.80 1.95 -0.65
C CYS A 86 -17.29 3.32 -1.14
N HIS A 87 -17.86 3.44 -2.34
CA HIS A 87 -18.23 4.75 -2.92
C HIS A 87 -19.33 5.44 -2.11
N ALA A 88 -20.31 4.67 -1.64
CA ALA A 88 -21.38 5.20 -0.79
C ALA A 88 -20.84 5.72 0.55
N VAL A 89 -19.88 5.00 1.15
CA VAL A 89 -19.25 5.39 2.40
C VAL A 89 -18.40 6.66 2.22
N LEU A 90 -17.62 6.72 1.13
CA LEU A 90 -16.80 7.87 0.79
C LEU A 90 -17.65 9.12 0.54
N ALA A 91 -18.72 9.01 -0.25
CA ALA A 91 -19.63 10.13 -0.52
C ALA A 91 -20.21 10.70 0.78
N ARG A 92 -20.67 9.82 1.69
CA ARG A 92 -21.15 10.23 3.02
C ARG A 92 -20.07 10.96 3.83
N GLN A 93 -18.86 10.42 3.90
CA GLN A 93 -17.77 11.04 4.64
C GLN A 93 -17.36 12.40 4.06
N PHE A 94 -17.33 12.54 2.73
CA PHE A 94 -17.08 13.83 2.09
C PHE A 94 -18.18 14.85 2.40
N GLN A 95 -19.45 14.43 2.34
CA GLN A 95 -20.57 15.31 2.68
C GLN A 95 -20.53 15.72 4.16
N GLU A 96 -20.23 14.79 5.06
CA GLU A 96 -20.07 15.08 6.49
C GLU A 96 -18.96 16.12 6.73
N ALA A 97 -17.82 15.97 6.06
CA ALA A 97 -16.71 16.91 6.17
C ALA A 97 -17.07 18.32 5.66
N LEU A 98 -17.83 18.41 4.55
CA LEU A 98 -18.35 19.68 4.05
C LEU A 98 -19.33 20.33 5.04
N ASN A 99 -20.26 19.55 5.59
CA ASN A 99 -21.29 20.05 6.51
C ASN A 99 -20.67 20.53 7.84
N GLN A 100 -19.69 19.80 8.36
CA GLN A 100 -18.99 20.14 9.60
C GLN A 100 -17.96 21.26 9.43
N LYS A 101 -17.64 21.64 8.19
CA LYS A 101 -16.54 22.57 7.85
C LYS A 101 -15.21 22.15 8.49
N SER A 102 -15.02 20.85 8.67
CA SER A 102 -13.85 20.27 9.31
C SER A 102 -13.37 19.08 8.47
N LEU A 103 -12.12 19.13 8.04
CA LEU A 103 -11.51 18.08 7.25
C LEU A 103 -10.74 17.13 8.18
N PRO A 104 -10.92 15.80 8.04
CA PRO A 104 -10.08 14.84 8.73
C PRO A 104 -8.60 15.09 8.46
N SER A 105 -7.74 14.77 9.43
CA SER A 105 -6.29 14.94 9.30
C SER A 105 -5.72 14.23 8.06
N LEU A 106 -6.32 13.11 7.65
CA LEU A 106 -5.97 12.38 6.43
C LEU A 106 -6.05 13.25 5.16
N PHE A 107 -6.93 14.24 5.11
CA PHE A 107 -7.07 15.16 3.98
C PHE A 107 -6.11 16.35 4.04
N THR A 108 -5.64 16.69 5.24
CA THR A 108 -4.79 17.86 5.47
C THR A 108 -3.33 17.51 5.68
N THR A 109 -3.03 16.21 5.80
CA THR A 109 -1.68 15.68 5.97
C THR A 109 -1.32 14.77 4.79
N GLY A 110 -0.05 14.77 4.40
CA GLY A 110 0.42 13.98 3.26
C GLY A 110 1.86 13.53 3.44
N ILE A 111 2.23 12.48 2.71
CA ILE A 111 3.60 11.99 2.67
C ILE A 111 4.32 12.72 1.55
N ILE A 112 5.39 13.44 1.88
CA ILE A 112 6.21 14.14 0.90
C ILE A 112 7.39 13.25 0.51
N HIS A 113 7.49 12.94 -0.78
CA HIS A 113 8.63 12.24 -1.36
C HIS A 113 9.48 13.21 -2.19
N LEU A 114 10.76 13.34 -1.83
CA LEU A 114 11.74 14.06 -2.64
C LEU A 114 12.23 13.14 -3.76
N VAL A 115 11.81 13.43 -4.99
CA VAL A 115 12.18 12.65 -6.18
C VAL A 115 13.22 13.43 -6.99
N PRO A 116 14.45 12.91 -7.18
CA PRO A 116 15.43 13.50 -8.07
C PRO A 116 14.91 13.57 -9.51
N LYS A 117 15.20 14.67 -10.22
CA LYS A 117 14.79 14.85 -11.62
C LYS A 117 15.50 13.88 -12.58
N ASP A 118 16.68 13.40 -12.21
CA ASP A 118 17.42 12.40 -12.98
C ASP A 118 16.82 11.01 -12.73
N GLN A 119 16.18 10.48 -13.76
CA GLN A 119 15.41 9.23 -13.72
C GLN A 119 16.30 8.04 -13.36
N GLN A 120 17.56 8.02 -13.81
CA GLN A 120 18.46 6.89 -13.59
C GLN A 120 18.97 6.85 -12.15
N ARG A 121 19.39 8.01 -11.61
CA ARG A 121 19.75 8.12 -10.19
C ARG A 121 18.58 7.81 -9.27
N HIS A 122 17.37 8.18 -9.65
CA HIS A 122 16.17 7.84 -8.89
C HIS A 122 15.91 6.32 -8.90
N LEU A 123 16.04 5.65 -10.05
CA LEU A 123 15.86 4.21 -10.17
C LEU A 123 16.88 3.44 -9.32
N ASP A 124 18.16 3.83 -9.38
CA ASP A 124 19.22 3.19 -8.60
C ASP A 124 18.98 3.34 -7.09
N MET A 125 18.58 4.54 -6.65
CA MET A 125 18.21 4.81 -5.25
C MET A 125 17.00 3.98 -4.80
N VAL A 126 15.94 3.93 -5.60
CA VAL A 126 14.74 3.15 -5.27
C VAL A 126 15.08 1.66 -5.19
N LEU A 127 15.93 1.17 -6.10
CA LEU A 127 16.36 -0.21 -6.12
C LEU A 127 17.10 -0.57 -4.82
N GLU A 128 18.05 0.25 -4.39
CA GLU A 128 18.81 0.05 -3.15
C GLU A 128 17.88 0.02 -1.92
N VAL A 129 16.97 0.99 -1.80
CA VAL A 129 16.00 1.05 -0.70
C VAL A 129 15.13 -0.22 -0.66
N LYS A 130 14.60 -0.65 -1.81
CA LYS A 130 13.74 -1.85 -1.90
C LYS A 130 14.50 -3.14 -1.66
N GLN A 131 15.78 -3.20 -2.02
CA GLN A 131 16.65 -4.33 -1.67
C GLN A 131 16.85 -4.41 -0.16
N ASN A 132 17.11 -3.28 0.51
CA ASN A 132 17.28 -3.25 1.97
C ASN A 132 15.99 -3.63 2.71
N GLU A 133 14.84 -3.08 2.31
CA GLU A 133 13.54 -3.47 2.87
C GLU A 133 13.32 -4.99 2.73
N ARG A 134 13.60 -5.55 1.55
CA ARG A 134 13.48 -6.99 1.30
C ARG A 134 14.39 -7.81 2.21
N ILE A 135 15.64 -7.40 2.39
CA ILE A 135 16.60 -8.12 3.26
C ILE A 135 16.10 -8.12 4.71
N MET A 136 15.62 -6.98 5.20
CA MET A 136 15.06 -6.87 6.55
C MET A 136 13.83 -7.77 6.74
N LEU A 137 12.90 -7.73 5.80
CA LEU A 137 11.70 -8.59 5.80
C LEU A 137 12.07 -10.08 5.76
N GLN A 138 13.08 -10.44 4.96
CA GLN A 138 13.54 -11.82 4.86
C GLN A 138 14.16 -12.31 6.18
N ALA A 139 14.99 -11.48 6.82
CA ALA A 139 15.56 -11.81 8.13
C ALA A 139 14.49 -11.99 9.21
N GLU A 140 13.45 -11.16 9.19
CA GLU A 140 12.33 -11.28 10.14
C GLU A 140 11.51 -12.55 9.87
N TYR A 141 11.23 -12.87 8.61
CA TYR A 141 10.57 -14.12 8.24
C TYR A 141 11.38 -15.35 8.68
N ASP A 142 12.69 -15.37 8.40
CA ASP A 142 13.57 -16.47 8.80
C ASP A 142 13.60 -16.65 10.32
N ARG A 143 13.56 -15.54 11.07
CA ARG A 143 13.45 -15.54 12.54
C ARG A 143 12.13 -16.18 13.00
N GLN A 144 11.01 -15.80 12.41
CA GLN A 144 9.70 -16.36 12.74
C GLN A 144 9.61 -17.84 12.41
N ILE A 145 10.11 -18.27 11.26
CA ILE A 145 10.17 -19.68 10.86
C ILE A 145 11.05 -20.47 11.82
N THR A 146 12.20 -19.93 12.22
CA THR A 146 13.07 -20.57 13.22
C THR A 146 12.37 -20.73 14.56
N ALA A 147 11.65 -19.70 15.02
CA ALA A 147 10.86 -19.77 16.24
C ALA A 147 9.75 -20.84 16.17
N LEU A 148 9.02 -20.91 15.06
CA LEU A 148 8.00 -21.93 14.83
C LEU A 148 8.60 -23.34 14.77
N ARG A 149 9.79 -23.52 14.17
CA ARG A 149 10.51 -24.81 14.18
C ARG A 149 10.92 -25.24 15.58
N ILE A 150 11.36 -24.31 16.42
CA ILE A 150 11.69 -24.59 17.83
C ILE A 150 10.42 -24.99 18.60
N ILE A 151 9.32 -24.25 18.44
CA ILE A 151 8.03 -24.60 19.08
C ILE A 151 7.55 -25.98 18.64
N ARG A 152 7.67 -26.30 17.34
CA ARG A 152 7.34 -27.61 16.80
C ARG A 152 8.20 -28.72 17.41
N ALA A 153 9.52 -28.55 17.45
CA ALA A 153 10.43 -29.53 18.05
C ALA A 153 10.17 -29.76 19.55
N LEU A 154 9.61 -28.77 20.25
CA LEU A 154 9.18 -28.89 21.65
C LEU A 154 7.81 -29.58 21.79
N ALA A 155 7.00 -29.61 20.72
CA ALA A 155 5.65 -30.18 20.69
C ALA A 155 5.60 -31.65 20.20
N ASP A 156 6.73 -32.22 19.77
CA ASP A 156 6.88 -33.61 19.27
C ASP A 156 6.66 -34.71 20.36
N ASN A 157 5.86 -34.42 21.40
CA ASN A 157 5.38 -35.39 22.40
C ASN A 157 3.85 -35.34 22.60
N THR A 158 3.07 -34.90 21.60
CA THR A 158 1.60 -34.88 21.68
C THR A 158 0.94 -35.49 20.44
N GLU A 159 0.11 -36.50 20.69
CA GLU A 159 -0.60 -37.36 19.73
C GLU A 159 -1.58 -36.61 18.79
N GLU A 160 -1.86 -37.28 17.66
CA GLU A 160 -2.89 -37.07 16.62
C GLU A 160 -3.59 -35.70 16.52
N ILE A 161 -3.38 -35.04 15.37
CA ILE A 161 -4.05 -33.79 14.99
C ILE A 161 -5.55 -34.05 14.81
N ASP A 162 -6.34 -33.75 15.84
CA ASP A 162 -7.81 -33.69 15.74
C ASP A 162 -8.22 -32.57 14.75
N SER A 163 -9.04 -32.94 13.77
CA SER A 163 -9.53 -32.03 12.72
C SER A 163 -10.51 -30.97 13.24
N ASN A 164 -10.95 -31.07 14.51
CA ASN A 164 -11.72 -30.05 15.22
C ASN A 164 -10.90 -29.26 16.26
N ALA A 165 -9.58 -29.47 16.34
CA ALA A 165 -8.74 -28.72 17.25
C ALA A 165 -8.59 -27.25 16.79
N PRO A 166 -8.52 -26.28 17.72
CA PRO A 166 -8.34 -24.86 17.38
C PRO A 166 -7.09 -24.59 16.53
N LEU A 167 -6.07 -25.44 16.65
CA LEU A 167 -4.84 -25.38 15.85
C LEU A 167 -5.07 -25.72 14.36
N TYR A 168 -6.02 -26.61 14.06
CA TYR A 168 -6.40 -26.97 12.70
C TYR A 168 -7.21 -25.85 12.03
N GLU A 169 -8.08 -25.17 12.79
CA GLU A 169 -8.77 -23.97 12.29
C GLU A 169 -7.80 -22.80 12.00
N GLU A 170 -6.79 -22.61 12.84
CA GLU A 170 -5.74 -21.61 12.59
C GLU A 170 -4.92 -21.94 11.34
N LEU A 171 -4.51 -23.21 11.18
CA LEU A 171 -3.81 -23.68 9.99
C LEU A 171 -4.68 -23.48 8.73
N ARG A 172 -5.97 -23.83 8.80
CA ARG A 172 -6.91 -23.63 7.70
C ARG A 172 -7.06 -22.15 7.35
N THR A 173 -7.19 -21.29 8.34
CA THR A 173 -7.26 -19.84 8.16
C THR A 173 -5.98 -19.30 7.52
N MET A 174 -4.81 -19.84 7.89
CA MET A 174 -3.53 -19.47 7.29
C MET A 174 -3.45 -19.90 5.82
N ILE A 175 -3.88 -21.13 5.51
CA ILE A 175 -3.90 -21.67 4.14
C ILE A 175 -4.90 -20.91 3.26
N ASP A 176 -6.06 -20.54 3.78
CA ASP A 176 -7.05 -19.71 3.08
C ASP A 176 -6.47 -18.32 2.77
N LYS A 177 -5.73 -17.73 3.71
CA LYS A 177 -5.00 -16.47 3.47
C LYS A 177 -3.92 -16.64 2.40
N MET A 178 -3.18 -17.75 2.41
CA MET A 178 -2.18 -18.05 1.36
C MET A 178 -2.83 -18.22 -0.01
N GLU A 179 -3.99 -18.87 -0.10
CA GLU A 179 -4.77 -18.97 -1.34
C GLU A 179 -5.30 -17.62 -1.81
N MET A 180 -5.72 -16.77 -0.88
CA MET A 180 -6.15 -15.41 -1.22
C MET A 180 -4.98 -14.59 -1.77
N MET A 181 -3.79 -14.67 -1.14
CA MET A 181 -2.57 -14.05 -1.64
C MET A 181 -2.17 -14.58 -3.03
N ARG A 182 -2.28 -15.89 -3.26
CA ARG A 182 -2.04 -16.53 -4.56
C ARG A 182 -2.92 -15.93 -5.65
N ARG A 183 -4.23 -15.86 -5.39
CA ARG A 183 -5.22 -15.29 -6.33
C ARG A 183 -4.96 -13.81 -6.60
N LEU A 184 -4.54 -13.06 -5.58
CA LEU A 184 -4.19 -11.65 -5.72
C LEU A 184 -2.94 -11.47 -6.59
N LEU A 185 -1.86 -12.20 -6.34
CA LEU A 185 -0.63 -12.16 -7.15
C LEU A 185 -0.92 -12.43 -8.63
N LEU A 186 -1.76 -13.42 -8.91
CA LEU A 186 -2.22 -13.74 -10.26
C LEU A 186 -2.97 -12.58 -10.91
N LYS A 187 -3.91 -11.95 -10.19
CA LYS A 187 -4.61 -10.75 -10.68
C LYS A 187 -3.66 -9.59 -10.94
N PHE A 188 -2.69 -9.34 -10.06
CA PHE A 188 -1.71 -8.27 -10.25
C PHE A 188 -0.83 -8.47 -11.49
N LEU A 189 -0.37 -9.70 -11.74
CA LEU A 189 0.45 -10.04 -12.90
C LEU A 189 -0.35 -9.94 -14.21
N MET A 190 -1.58 -10.46 -14.22
CA MET A 190 -2.46 -10.43 -15.39
C MET A 190 -2.94 -9.02 -15.75
N VAL A 191 -3.21 -8.16 -14.76
CA VAL A 191 -3.64 -6.77 -15.00
C VAL A 191 -2.54 -5.91 -15.63
N ARG A 192 -1.27 -6.22 -15.39
CA ARG A 192 -0.15 -5.46 -15.96
C ARG A 192 0.24 -5.89 -17.37
N SER A 193 -0.22 -7.06 -17.84
CA SER A 193 0.13 -7.54 -19.18
C SER A 193 -1.05 -8.25 -19.83
N ALA A 194 -1.86 -7.51 -20.57
CA ALA A 194 -2.96 -8.06 -21.34
C ALA A 194 -2.50 -9.00 -22.48
N SER A 195 -1.20 -9.01 -22.82
CA SER A 195 -0.63 -9.78 -23.93
C SER A 195 0.37 -10.87 -23.52
N HIS A 196 0.69 -11.02 -22.23
CA HIS A 196 1.67 -12.00 -21.77
C HIS A 196 1.05 -13.01 -20.81
N ASP A 197 1.10 -14.29 -21.18
CA ASP A 197 0.66 -15.38 -20.33
C ASP A 197 1.71 -15.72 -19.27
N TRP A 198 1.55 -15.10 -18.10
CA TRP A 198 2.42 -15.32 -16.95
C TRP A 198 2.33 -16.74 -16.37
N LEU A 199 1.26 -17.50 -16.65
CA LEU A 199 1.13 -18.88 -16.21
C LEU A 199 1.98 -19.84 -17.03
N ALA A 200 2.27 -19.50 -18.29
CA ALA A 200 3.16 -20.27 -19.16
C ALA A 200 4.65 -19.93 -19.00
N ALA A 201 5.01 -18.83 -18.33
CA ALA A 201 6.39 -18.36 -18.24
C ALA A 201 7.33 -19.27 -17.41
N PRO A 202 8.63 -19.38 -17.69
CA PRO A 202 9.55 -20.12 -16.81
C PRO A 202 9.71 -19.45 -15.44
N HIS A 203 9.76 -20.24 -14.35
CA HIS A 203 9.85 -19.77 -12.95
C HIS A 203 11.10 -18.91 -12.66
N GLN A 204 12.14 -19.05 -13.49
CA GLN A 204 13.41 -18.33 -13.36
C GLN A 204 13.25 -16.80 -13.49
N ARG A 205 12.20 -16.32 -14.16
CA ARG A 205 11.95 -14.87 -14.31
C ARG A 205 11.37 -14.23 -13.06
N TYR A 206 10.58 -14.97 -12.28
CA TYR A 206 9.92 -14.42 -11.09
C TYR A 206 9.60 -15.56 -10.11
N ALA A 207 10.29 -15.62 -8.98
CA ALA A 207 10.08 -16.67 -7.97
C ALA A 207 8.64 -16.70 -7.44
N ALA A 208 7.95 -15.55 -7.40
CA ALA A 208 6.55 -15.47 -6.99
C ALA A 208 5.59 -16.22 -7.96
N LEU A 209 6.01 -16.52 -9.19
CA LEU A 209 5.22 -17.37 -10.10
C LEU A 209 5.15 -18.82 -9.64
N LYS A 210 6.15 -19.30 -8.87
CA LYS A 210 6.09 -20.61 -8.22
C LYS A 210 4.91 -20.65 -7.24
N LEU A 211 4.84 -19.64 -6.38
CA LEU A 211 3.75 -19.45 -5.42
C LEU A 211 2.38 -19.25 -6.08
N ALA A 212 2.32 -18.66 -7.27
CA ALA A 212 1.08 -18.41 -7.99
C ALA A 212 0.44 -19.67 -8.61
N ARG A 213 1.25 -20.67 -8.96
CA ARG A 213 0.84 -21.84 -9.76
C ARG A 213 0.29 -22.99 -8.93
N GLU A 214 0.89 -23.24 -7.78
CA GLU A 214 0.52 -24.35 -6.91
C GLU A 214 -0.60 -23.89 -5.97
N ALA A 215 -1.70 -24.63 -5.94
CA ALA A 215 -2.78 -24.37 -5.00
C ALA A 215 -2.35 -24.85 -3.61
N ASN A 216 -2.38 -23.94 -2.64
CA ASN A 216 -2.19 -24.26 -1.23
C ASN A 216 -3.47 -24.92 -0.74
N THR A 217 -3.37 -26.19 -0.34
CA THR A 217 -4.47 -26.94 0.27
C THR A 217 -3.98 -27.51 1.58
N VAL A 218 -4.90 -27.67 2.55
CA VAL A 218 -4.59 -28.30 3.84
C VAL A 218 -4.04 -29.71 3.62
N GLU A 219 -4.63 -30.44 2.68
CA GLU A 219 -4.21 -31.80 2.29
C GLU A 219 -2.80 -31.81 1.68
N GLY A 220 -2.45 -30.85 0.83
CA GLY A 220 -1.10 -30.72 0.27
C GLY A 220 -0.05 -30.45 1.34
N PHE A 221 -0.35 -29.55 2.28
CA PHE A 221 0.57 -29.18 3.37
C PHE A 221 0.81 -30.35 4.36
N VAL A 222 -0.22 -31.14 4.64
CA VAL A 222 -0.12 -32.33 5.49
C VAL A 222 0.56 -33.50 4.76
N ARG A 223 0.47 -33.57 3.43
CA ARG A 223 1.05 -34.68 2.65
C ARG A 223 2.54 -34.53 2.37
N ASP A 224 3.03 -33.30 2.16
CA ASP A 224 4.47 -32.99 2.10
C ASP A 224 5.18 -33.33 3.44
N HIS A 225 4.42 -33.42 4.54
CA HIS A 225 4.91 -33.85 5.85
C HIS A 225 5.33 -35.32 5.93
N ASN A 226 4.73 -36.19 5.11
CA ASN A 226 5.01 -37.63 5.13
C ASN A 226 6.14 -38.02 4.17
N SER A 227 6.51 -37.17 3.21
CA SER A 227 7.64 -37.44 2.31
C SER A 227 9.00 -37.07 2.91
N ASP A 228 9.05 -36.15 3.88
CA ASP A 228 10.28 -35.73 4.56
C ASP A 228 10.65 -36.63 5.75
N LEU A 229 9.89 -37.70 6.01
CA LEU A 229 10.13 -38.68 7.09
C LEU A 229 10.63 -40.04 6.57
N ASP A 230 10.79 -40.20 5.24
CA ASP A 230 11.23 -41.44 4.59
C ASP A 230 12.66 -41.35 3.97
N ASP A 231 13.43 -40.28 4.24
CA ASP A 231 14.86 -40.15 3.87
C ASP A 231 15.78 -39.99 5.11
#